data_AF-A0A3S2ATY0-F1
#
_entry.id   AF-A0A3S2ATY0-F1
#
_cell.length_a   1.000
_cell.length_b   1.000
_cell.length_c   1.000
_cell.angle_alpha   90.00
_cell.angle_beta   90.00
_cell.angle_gamma   90.00
#
_symmetry.space_group_name_H-M   'P 1'
#
loop_
_entity.id
_entity.type
_entity.pdbx_description
1 polymer ?
#
loop_
_entity_poly.entity_id
_entity_poly.type
_entity_poly.pdbx_seq_one_letter_code
_entity_poly.pdbx_strand_id
1 'polypeptide(L)'
;SQGLDAVIELVVDDKALVGRIVKRADEAQAAGLPVRKDDNPTVFEERLREYYKKTSPLIGYYYAKGKLRSVDGMADIDAVTEQIEAVLKDAVRGN
;
A
#
# COMPACT_ATOMS: atom_id res chain seq x y z
N SER A 1 21.91 -0.82 17.88
CA SER A 1 21.07 -0.19 16.83
C SER A 1 19.70 -0.81 16.93
N GLN A 2 18.61 -0.04 16.83
CA GLN A 2 17.29 -0.65 16.65
C GLN A 2 17.26 -1.28 15.24
N GLY A 3 17.03 -2.58 15.19
CA GLY A 3 16.81 -3.31 13.95
C GLY A 3 15.39 -3.04 13.44
N LEU A 4 15.16 -3.36 12.16
CA LEU A 4 13.81 -3.38 11.61
C LEU A 4 13.11 -4.68 12.00
N ASP A 5 11.92 -4.64 12.57
CA ASP A 5 11.23 -5.85 13.05
C ASP A 5 10.39 -6.52 11.95
N ALA A 6 9.69 -5.71 11.15
CA ALA A 6 8.88 -6.16 10.03
C ALA A 6 8.82 -5.11 8.91
N VAL A 7 8.50 -5.57 7.70
CA VAL A 7 8.13 -4.75 6.54
C VAL A 7 6.77 -5.21 6.07
N ILE A 8 5.81 -4.28 6.02
CA ILE A 8 4.44 -4.58 5.58
C ILE A 8 4.31 -4.20 4.11
N GLU A 9 3.93 -5.17 3.29
CA GLU A 9 3.56 -4.99 1.89
C GLU A 9 2.04 -5.03 1.78
N LEU A 10 1.44 -3.96 1.28
CA LEU A 10 0.03 -3.94 0.89
C LEU A 10 -0.09 -4.46 -0.53
N VAL A 11 -0.60 -5.68 -0.68
CA VAL A 11 -0.82 -6.31 -1.98
C VAL A 11 -2.14 -5.81 -2.55
N VAL A 12 -2.09 -5.26 -3.75
CA VAL A 12 -3.22 -4.55 -4.39
C VAL A 12 -3.32 -4.92 -5.86
N ASP A 13 -4.54 -4.86 -6.41
CA ASP A 13 -4.76 -4.90 -7.86
C ASP A 13 -4.61 -3.49 -8.43
N ASP A 14 -3.58 -3.30 -9.25
CA ASP A 14 -3.26 -2.04 -9.92
C ASP A 14 -4.42 -1.44 -10.72
N LYS A 15 -5.18 -2.28 -11.43
CA LYS A 15 -6.31 -1.83 -12.25
C LYS A 15 -7.44 -1.35 -11.36
N ALA A 16 -7.68 -2.05 -10.25
CA ALA A 16 -8.68 -1.63 -9.28
C ALA A 16 -8.27 -0.31 -8.58
N LEU A 17 -6.97 -0.09 -8.38
CA LEU A 17 -6.42 1.13 -7.79
C LEU A 17 -6.67 2.37 -8.66
N VAL A 18 -6.54 2.24 -9.99
CA VAL A 18 -6.91 3.32 -10.93
C VAL A 18 -8.37 3.72 -10.72
N GLY A 19 -9.27 2.73 -10.64
CA GLY A 19 -10.70 2.98 -10.40
C GLY A 19 -10.97 3.69 -9.07
N ARG A 20 -10.30 3.29 -7.99
CA ARG A 20 -10.41 3.94 -6.67
C ARG A 20 -9.95 5.40 -6.70
N ILE A 21 -8.94 5.72 -7.50
CA ILE A 21 -8.40 7.08 -7.61
C ILE A 21 -9.35 7.99 -8.39
N VAL A 22 -9.91 7.50 -9.49
CA VAL A 22 -10.96 8.24 -10.23
C VAL A 22 -12.16 8.50 -9.33
N LYS A 23 -12.63 7.46 -8.60
CA LYS A 23 -13.73 7.61 -7.64
C LYS A 23 -13.44 8.69 -6.58
N ARG A 24 -12.21 8.74 -6.07
CA ARG A 24 -11.80 9.76 -5.10
C ARG A 24 -11.84 11.18 -5.68
N ALA A 25 -11.42 11.36 -6.93
CA ALA A 25 -11.55 12.65 -7.62
C ALA A 25 -13.02 13.05 -7.78
N ASP A 26 -13.87 12.12 -8.22
CA ASP A 26 -15.30 12.36 -8.42
C ASP A 26 -15.99 12.74 -7.11
N GLU A 27 -15.69 12.02 -6.01
CA GLU A 27 -16.23 12.31 -4.68
C GLU A 27 -15.76 13.68 -4.15
N ALA A 28 -14.49 14.04 -4.35
CA ALA A 28 -13.96 15.34 -3.97
C ALA A 28 -14.66 16.47 -4.75
N GLN A 29 -14.80 16.31 -6.07
CA GLN A 29 -15.50 17.27 -6.92
C GLN A 29 -16.98 17.41 -6.53
N ALA A 30 -17.67 16.29 -6.28
CA ALA A 30 -19.06 16.29 -5.82
C ALA A 30 -19.24 16.98 -4.45
N ALA A 31 -18.24 16.88 -3.57
CA ALA A 31 -18.19 17.56 -2.28
C ALA A 31 -17.72 19.02 -2.35
N GLY A 32 -17.38 19.55 -3.54
CA GLY A 32 -16.82 20.90 -3.70
C GLY A 32 -15.40 21.06 -3.13
N LEU A 33 -14.70 19.95 -2.92
CA LEU A 33 -13.33 19.90 -2.42
C LEU A 33 -12.33 19.88 -3.59
N PRO A 34 -11.11 20.40 -3.38
CA PRO A 34 -10.08 20.35 -4.41
C PRO A 34 -9.68 18.90 -4.71
N VAL A 35 -9.73 18.52 -6.00
CA VAL A 35 -9.19 17.24 -6.48
C VAL A 35 -7.67 17.26 -6.31
N ARG A 36 -7.11 16.16 -5.79
CA ARG A 36 -5.66 16.06 -5.62
C ARG A 36 -4.98 15.97 -6.99
N LYS A 37 -3.80 16.58 -7.12
CA LYS A 37 -3.02 16.56 -8.37
C LYS A 37 -2.65 15.14 -8.83
N ASP A 38 -2.63 14.19 -7.91
CA ASP A 38 -2.32 12.80 -8.18
C ASP A 38 -3.53 11.91 -8.45
N ASP A 39 -4.73 12.47 -8.41
CA ASP A 39 -5.95 11.75 -8.78
C ASP A 39 -6.21 11.86 -10.29
N ASN A 40 -5.16 11.62 -11.09
CA ASN A 40 -5.20 11.57 -12.54
C ASN A 40 -4.68 10.18 -13.00
N PRO A 41 -5.45 9.42 -13.80
CA PRO A 41 -5.06 8.10 -14.27
C PRO A 41 -3.66 8.03 -14.89
N THR A 42 -3.31 8.99 -15.75
CA THR A 42 -2.00 9.03 -16.43
C THR A 42 -0.86 9.24 -15.43
N VAL A 43 -1.04 10.16 -14.48
CA VAL A 43 -0.06 10.42 -13.40
C VAL A 43 0.06 9.20 -12.49
N PHE A 44 -1.04 8.49 -12.25
CA PHE A 44 -1.03 7.29 -11.42
C PHE A 44 -0.30 6.13 -12.08
N GLU A 45 -0.50 5.89 -13.38
CA GLU A 45 0.24 4.86 -14.13
C GLU A 45 1.76 5.09 -14.09
N GLU A 46 2.20 6.34 -14.25
CA GLU A 46 3.61 6.71 -14.13
C GLU A 46 4.17 6.42 -12.73
N ARG A 47 3.42 6.78 -11.68
CA ARG A 47 3.81 6.52 -10.29
C ARG A 47 3.87 5.04 -9.98
N LEU A 48 2.91 4.26 -10.49
CA LEU A 48 2.87 2.82 -10.29
C LEU A 48 4.05 2.13 -10.98
N ARG A 49 4.38 2.55 -12.21
CA ARG A 49 5.57 2.06 -12.92
C ARG A 49 6.86 2.37 -12.14
N GLU A 50 6.97 3.58 -11.61
CA GLU A 50 8.13 3.99 -10.83
C GLU A 50 8.23 3.23 -9.50
N TYR A 51 7.09 2.95 -8.86
CA TYR A 51 7.00 2.06 -7.70
C TYR A 51 7.56 0.67 -8.02
N TYR A 52 7.14 0.03 -9.12
CA TYR A 52 7.68 -1.28 -9.49
C TYR A 52 9.19 -1.24 -9.72
N LYS A 53 9.68 -0.21 -10.41
CA LYS A 53 11.11 -0.07 -10.73
C LYS A 53 11.97 0.08 -9.47
N LYS A 54 11.50 0.80 -8.46
CA LYS A 54 12.28 1.15 -7.27
C LYS A 54 12.01 0.26 -6.06
N THR A 55 10.78 -0.21 -5.90
CA THR A 55 10.32 -0.93 -4.70
C THR A 55 10.35 -2.44 -4.88
N SER A 56 10.14 -2.96 -6.09
CA SER A 56 10.16 -4.41 -6.34
C SER A 56 11.47 -5.09 -5.87
N PRO A 57 12.67 -4.49 -6.05
CA PRO A 57 13.90 -5.06 -5.50
C PRO A 57 13.93 -5.13 -3.96
N LEU A 58 13.25 -4.21 -3.26
CA LEU A 58 13.20 -4.17 -1.80
C LEU A 58 12.33 -5.30 -1.24
N ILE A 59 11.27 -5.69 -1.95
CA ILE A 59 10.39 -6.81 -1.58
C ILE A 59 11.22 -8.09 -1.48
N GLY A 60 11.97 -8.43 -2.53
CA GLY A 60 12.85 -9.60 -2.54
C GLY A 60 13.91 -9.56 -1.45
N TYR A 61 14.49 -8.38 -1.20
CA TYR A 61 15.48 -8.18 -0.14
C TYR A 61 14.91 -8.46 1.27
N TYR A 62 13.71 -7.96 1.59
CA TYR A 62 13.10 -8.17 2.91
C TYR A 62 12.45 -9.55 3.06
N TYR A 63 12.00 -10.15 1.96
CA TYR A 63 11.58 -11.54 1.91
C TYR A 63 12.75 -12.47 2.29
N ALA A 64 13.91 -12.29 1.65
CA ALA A 64 15.12 -13.08 1.95
C ALA A 64 15.60 -12.92 3.41
N LYS A 65 15.25 -11.82 4.07
CA LYS A 65 15.55 -11.56 5.49
C LYS A 65 14.49 -12.08 6.47
N GLY A 66 13.39 -12.67 5.97
CA GLY A 66 12.28 -13.16 6.81
C GLY A 66 11.44 -12.04 7.46
N LYS A 67 11.61 -10.79 7.01
CA LYS A 67 10.98 -9.61 7.62
C LYS A 67 9.76 -9.11 6.86
N LEU A 68 9.57 -9.54 5.62
CA LEU A 68 8.40 -9.16 4.82
C LEU A 68 7.13 -9.84 5.36
N ARG A 69 6.04 -9.09 5.42
CA ARG A 69 4.69 -9.53 5.76
C ARG A 69 3.73 -8.91 4.76
N SER A 70 2.97 -9.74 4.05
CA SER A 70 1.99 -9.28 3.06
C SER A 70 0.62 -9.13 3.72
N VAL A 71 -0.08 -8.06 3.38
CA VAL A 71 -1.44 -7.74 3.81
C VAL A 71 -2.28 -7.55 2.55
N ASP A 72 -3.48 -8.12 2.53
CA ASP A 72 -4.42 -7.91 1.42
C ASP A 72 -4.97 -6.48 1.47
N GLY A 73 -4.45 -5.60 0.61
CA GLY A 73 -4.88 -4.21 0.48
C GLY A 73 -6.15 -4.02 -0.36
N MET A 74 -6.71 -5.11 -0.88
CA MET A 74 -8.00 -5.08 -1.59
C MET A 74 -9.19 -5.30 -0.66
N ALA A 75 -8.97 -5.87 0.53
CA ALA A 75 -9.97 -6.05 1.57
C ALA A 75 -10.53 -4.72 2.11
N ASP A 76 -11.62 -4.80 2.86
CA ASP A 76 -12.21 -3.66 3.56
C ASP A 76 -11.26 -3.08 4.62
N ILE A 77 -11.40 -1.79 4.91
CA ILE A 77 -10.49 -1.05 5.81
C ILE A 77 -10.33 -1.73 7.17
N ASP A 78 -11.42 -2.24 7.75
CA ASP A 78 -11.39 -2.92 9.05
C ASP A 78 -10.55 -4.21 8.97
N ALA A 79 -10.73 -5.00 7.92
CA ALA A 79 -9.96 -6.22 7.68
C ALA A 79 -8.47 -5.93 7.40
N VAL A 80 -8.16 -4.85 6.67
CA VAL A 80 -6.78 -4.40 6.46
C VAL A 80 -6.15 -3.99 7.80
N THR A 81 -6.91 -3.28 8.64
CA THR A 81 -6.45 -2.83 9.97
C THR A 81 -6.15 -4.04 10.86
N GLU A 82 -7.04 -5.02 10.93
CA GLU A 82 -6.85 -6.25 11.69
C GLU A 82 -5.61 -7.04 11.25
N GLN A 83 -5.38 -7.15 9.93
CA GLN A 83 -4.19 -7.81 9.39
C GLN A 83 -2.90 -7.09 9.79
N ILE A 84 -2.87 -5.75 9.70
CA ILE A 84 -1.72 -4.94 10.12
C ILE A 84 -1.47 -5.10 11.61
N GLU A 85 -2.51 -5.03 12.45
CA GLU A 85 -2.38 -5.23 13.88
C GLU A 85 -1.82 -6.62 14.24
N ALA A 86 -2.25 -7.67 13.54
CA ALA A 86 -1.72 -9.01 13.73
C ALA A 86 -0.20 -9.04 13.45
N VAL A 87 0.24 -8.43 12.34
CA VAL A 87 1.66 -8.32 12.01
C VAL A 87 2.44 -7.57 13.09
N LEU A 88 1.91 -6.43 13.58
CA LEU A 88 2.58 -5.64 14.61
C LEU A 88 2.67 -6.38 15.94
N LYS A 89 1.60 -7.08 16.34
CA LYS A 89 1.58 -7.91 17.56
C LYS A 89 2.62 -9.03 17.49
N ASP A 90 2.79 -9.66 16.34
CA ASP A 90 3.78 -10.72 16.14
C ASP A 90 5.21 -10.18 16.10
N ALA A 91 5.43 -9.04 15.45
CA ALA A 91 6.75 -8.39 15.37
C ALA A 91 7.25 -7.95 16.75
N VAL A 92 6.36 -7.49 17.64
CA VAL A 92 6.72 -7.08 19.01
C VAL A 92 7.00 -8.28 19.93
N ARG A 93 6.32 -9.43 19.72
CA ARG A 93 6.54 -10.65 20.53
C ARG A 93 7.81 -11.42 20.15
N GLY A 94 8.35 -11.20 18.96
CA GLY A 94 9.55 -11.86 18.44
C GLY A 94 10.88 -11.24 18.87
N ASN A 95 10.85 -10.12 19.61
CA ASN A 95 12.01 -9.41 20.14
C ASN A 95 12.21 -9.65 21.64
#